data_AF-A0AAV1NYD2-F1
#
_entry.id   AF-A0AAV1NYD2-F1
#
_cell.length_a   1.000
_cell.length_b   1.000
_cell.length_c   1.000
_cell.angle_alpha   90.00
_cell.angle_beta   90.00
_cell.angle_gamma   90.00
#
_symmetry.space_group_name_H-M   'P 1'
#
loop_
_entity.id
_entity.type
_entity.pdbx_description
1 polymer ?
#
loop_
_entity_poly.entity_id
_entity_poly.type
_entity_poly.pdbx_seq_one_letter_code
_entity_poly.pdbx_strand_id
1 'polypeptide(L)'
;MSLSKGLTSVSNSGCLRELPDNPERFGHFVFVLGSEGFTSGRHAWEVEVGDKVDWMLGVVKGSIDRKGRISGCPEGGFWMISHYEGEYSAMTRPSTPLHLEGELTRVRVHLDYDGGEVSFSNPISMTPIYTFTDFFTDKMYPFFCPGANINGNNPKPLKICPAKVAVWNSATW
;
A
#
# COMPACT_ATOMS: atom_id res chain seq x y z
N MET A 1 9.19 -1.41 13.48
CA MET A 1 8.27 -0.46 12.80
C MET A 1 7.92 0.68 13.75
N SER A 2 7.69 1.87 13.20
CA SER A 2 7.24 3.06 13.93
C SER A 2 6.11 3.74 13.18
N LEU A 3 5.06 4.15 13.89
CA LEU A 3 3.95 4.94 13.36
C LEU A 3 4.06 6.38 13.84
N SER A 4 3.65 7.34 13.02
CA SER A 4 3.52 8.74 13.43
C SER A 4 2.33 8.91 14.39
N LYS A 5 2.34 9.98 15.20
CA LYS A 5 1.24 10.29 16.14
C LYS A 5 -0.11 10.45 15.42
N GLY A 6 -0.10 10.99 14.20
CA GLY A 6 -1.29 11.15 13.38
C GLY A 6 -1.72 9.89 12.62
N LEU A 7 -0.99 8.77 12.76
CA LEU A 7 -1.25 7.52 12.05
C LEU A 7 -1.25 7.64 10.52
N THR A 8 -0.56 8.65 10.00
CA THR A 8 -0.44 8.92 8.56
C THR A 8 0.90 8.51 7.99
N SER A 9 1.83 8.00 8.81
CA SER A 9 3.15 7.60 8.33
C SER A 9 3.67 6.38 9.07
N VAL A 10 4.36 5.50 8.33
CA VAL A 10 4.98 4.29 8.84
C VAL A 10 6.42 4.19 8.33
N SER A 11 7.36 3.90 9.23
CA SER A 11 8.75 3.61 8.88
C SER A 11 9.24 2.32 9.54
N ASN A 12 10.28 1.72 8.97
CA ASN A 12 11.00 0.65 9.61
C ASN A 12 12.18 1.22 10.43
N SER A 13 12.11 1.06 11.75
CA SER A 13 13.13 1.53 12.69
C SER A 13 14.45 0.76 12.63
N GLY A 14 14.53 -0.36 11.89
CA GLY A 14 15.68 -1.27 11.90
C GLY A 14 15.80 -2.10 13.18
N CYS A 15 15.26 -1.62 14.30
CA CYS A 15 15.20 -2.34 15.56
C CYS A 15 13.86 -3.06 15.75
N LEU A 16 13.92 -4.27 16.29
CA LEU A 16 12.77 -4.99 16.84
C LEU A 16 12.25 -4.21 18.06
N ARG A 17 10.93 -4.07 18.17
CA ARG A 17 10.26 -3.47 19.33
C ARG A 17 9.42 -4.55 20.00
N GLU A 18 9.53 -4.66 21.31
CA GLU A 18 8.63 -5.49 22.10
C GLU A 18 7.25 -4.86 22.10
N LEU A 19 6.32 -5.49 21.39
CA LEU A 19 4.91 -5.11 21.32
C LEU A 19 4.07 -6.35 21.64
N PRO A 20 2.84 -6.18 22.17
CA PRO A 20 1.96 -7.31 22.45
C PRO A 20 1.72 -8.16 21.19
N ASP A 21 1.78 -9.48 21.33
CA ASP A 21 1.50 -10.42 20.24
C ASP A 21 -0.01 -10.61 20.03
N ASN A 22 -0.65 -9.57 19.51
CA ASN A 22 -2.07 -9.61 19.21
C ASN A 22 -2.35 -10.39 17.90
N PRO A 23 -3.53 -11.03 17.76
CA PRO A 23 -3.87 -11.83 16.57
C PRO A 23 -3.80 -11.05 15.25
N GLU A 24 -4.11 -9.75 15.27
CA GLU A 24 -4.14 -8.88 14.10
C GLU A 24 -2.75 -8.45 13.64
N ARG A 25 -1.72 -8.62 14.50
CA ARG A 25 -0.34 -8.23 14.18
C ARG A 25 0.29 -9.25 13.24
N PHE A 26 0.90 -8.77 12.16
CA PHE A 26 1.75 -9.59 11.33
C PHE A 26 3.00 -10.05 12.09
N GLY A 27 3.24 -11.37 12.15
CA GLY A 27 4.31 -11.94 12.97
C GLY A 27 5.72 -11.62 12.46
N HIS A 28 6.03 -12.03 11.23
CA HIS A 28 7.38 -11.91 10.64
C HIS A 28 7.53 -10.73 9.68
N PHE A 29 6.41 -10.13 9.26
CA PHE A 29 6.42 -9.15 8.19
C PHE A 29 6.24 -7.73 8.74
N VAL A 30 6.93 -6.77 8.14
CA VAL A 30 6.77 -5.34 8.43
C VAL A 30 5.53 -4.76 7.71
N PHE A 31 4.40 -5.44 7.86
CA PHE A 31 3.14 -5.10 7.21
C PHE A 31 2.23 -4.34 8.18
N VAL A 32 1.56 -3.31 7.67
CA VAL A 32 0.57 -2.52 8.39
C VAL A 32 -0.63 -2.31 7.49
N LEU A 33 -1.83 -2.37 8.06
CA LEU A 33 -3.07 -2.08 7.35
C LEU A 33 -3.61 -0.70 7.70
N GLY A 34 -4.40 -0.14 6.78
CA GLY A 34 -5.31 0.95 7.11
C GLY A 34 -6.31 0.53 8.19
N SER A 35 -6.77 1.48 9.00
CA SER A 35 -7.74 1.24 10.06
C SER A 35 -9.13 0.89 9.53
N GLU A 36 -9.48 1.45 8.37
CA GLU A 36 -10.74 1.23 7.70
C GLU A 36 -10.54 0.30 6.51
N GLY A 37 -11.50 -0.60 6.32
CA GLY A 37 -11.55 -1.49 5.16
C GLY A 37 -12.90 -1.36 4.48
N PHE A 38 -12.96 -1.82 3.23
CA PHE A 38 -14.04 -1.52 2.30
C PHE A 38 -14.69 -2.81 1.81
N THR A 39 -16.02 -2.82 1.70
CA THR A 39 -16.82 -3.96 1.21
C THR A 39 -17.67 -3.59 -0.01
N SER A 40 -17.51 -2.38 -0.54
CA SER A 40 -18.24 -1.83 -1.69
C SER A 40 -17.65 -0.50 -2.11
N GLY A 41 -17.99 -0.04 -3.31
CA GLY A 41 -17.69 1.31 -3.80
C GLY A 41 -16.26 1.50 -4.32
N ARG A 42 -15.95 2.77 -4.62
CA ARG A 42 -14.67 3.21 -5.17
C ARG A 42 -13.92 4.06 -4.16
N HIS A 43 -12.67 3.69 -3.90
CA HIS A 43 -11.82 4.31 -2.89
C HIS A 43 -10.44 4.61 -3.46
N ALA A 44 -9.85 5.73 -3.06
CA ALA A 44 -8.50 6.06 -3.49
C ALA A 44 -7.72 6.76 -2.37
N TRP A 45 -6.43 6.45 -2.31
CA TRP A 45 -5.48 7.16 -1.45
C TRP A 45 -4.15 7.34 -2.17
N GLU A 46 -3.43 8.39 -1.79
CA GLU A 46 -2.08 8.65 -2.28
C GLU A 46 -1.06 8.40 -1.17
N VAL A 47 0.07 7.82 -1.54
CA VAL A 47 1.18 7.54 -0.64
C VAL A 47 2.44 8.19 -1.18
N GLU A 48 3.02 9.10 -0.41
CA GLU A 48 4.39 9.58 -0.61
C GLU A 48 5.34 8.44 -0.26
N VAL A 49 6.10 7.99 -1.27
CA VAL A 49 7.14 6.97 -1.14
C VAL A 49 8.54 7.59 -1.12
N GLY A 50 8.67 8.84 -1.61
CA GLY A 50 9.94 9.57 -1.64
C GLY A 50 11.01 8.82 -2.44
N ASP A 51 12.23 8.86 -1.93
CA ASP A 51 13.43 8.18 -2.44
C ASP A 51 13.70 6.85 -1.70
N LYS A 52 12.64 6.19 -1.20
CA LYS A 52 12.78 4.89 -0.54
C LYS A 52 13.17 3.82 -1.55
N VAL A 53 14.18 3.03 -1.21
CA VAL A 53 14.71 1.94 -2.05
C VAL A 53 13.95 0.61 -1.90
N ASP A 54 13.12 0.47 -0.87
CA ASP A 54 12.30 -0.73 -0.65
C ASP A 54 10.94 -0.33 -0.05
N TRP A 55 9.86 -0.79 -0.68
CA TRP A 55 8.49 -0.67 -0.18
C TRP A 55 7.51 -1.56 -0.97
N MET A 56 6.36 -1.85 -0.36
CA MET A 56 5.20 -2.44 -1.05
C MET A 56 3.92 -1.70 -0.67
N LEU A 57 3.03 -1.50 -1.65
CA LEU A 57 1.75 -0.80 -1.48
C LEU A 57 0.64 -1.56 -2.20
N GLY A 58 -0.57 -1.51 -1.67
CA GLY A 58 -1.73 -2.07 -2.35
C GLY A 58 -2.92 -2.27 -1.43
N VAL A 59 -3.65 -3.35 -1.68
CA VAL A 59 -4.76 -3.81 -0.84
C VAL A 59 -4.63 -5.29 -0.50
N VAL A 60 -5.29 -5.67 0.59
CA VAL A 60 -5.28 -7.04 1.08
C VAL A 60 -6.66 -7.44 1.62
N LYS A 61 -7.02 -8.72 1.50
CA LYS A 61 -8.23 -9.28 2.14
C LYS A 61 -8.15 -9.15 3.66
N GLY A 62 -9.28 -8.96 4.32
CA GLY A 62 -9.38 -8.93 5.77
C GLY A 62 -9.05 -10.28 6.40
N SER A 63 -9.48 -11.37 5.74
CA SER A 63 -9.38 -12.75 6.20
C SER A 63 -8.00 -13.39 6.05
N ILE A 64 -6.98 -12.67 5.59
CA ILE A 64 -5.65 -13.27 5.40
C ILE A 64 -5.05 -13.72 6.74
N ASP A 65 -4.23 -14.77 6.68
CA ASP A 65 -3.40 -15.16 7.80
C ASP A 65 -2.43 -14.04 8.18
N ARG A 66 -2.26 -13.82 9.48
CA ARG A 66 -1.32 -12.82 10.04
C ARG A 66 -0.04 -13.44 10.56
N LYS A 67 -0.01 -14.76 10.71
CA LYS A 67 1.09 -15.53 11.29
C LYS A 67 1.52 -16.62 10.32
N GLY A 68 2.76 -17.08 10.46
CA GLY A 68 3.31 -18.14 9.61
C GLY A 68 3.61 -17.67 8.19
N ARG A 69 3.45 -18.58 7.22
CA ARG A 69 3.82 -18.35 5.82
C ARG A 69 2.65 -17.73 5.06
N ILE A 70 2.90 -16.57 4.47
CA ILE A 70 1.93 -15.80 3.69
C ILE A 70 2.40 -15.73 2.24
N SER A 71 1.48 -15.86 1.28
CA SER A 71 1.76 -15.67 -0.14
C SER A 71 1.38 -14.24 -0.55
N GLY A 72 2.36 -13.41 -0.89
CA GLY A 72 2.14 -12.00 -1.25
C GLY A 72 1.68 -11.79 -2.69
N CYS A 73 0.65 -12.51 -3.14
CA CYS A 73 0.07 -12.41 -4.49
C CYS A 73 -1.47 -12.52 -4.44
N PRO A 74 -2.19 -12.30 -5.56
CA PRO A 74 -3.66 -12.30 -5.57
C PRO A 74 -4.29 -13.56 -4.99
N GLU A 75 -3.74 -14.74 -5.29
CA GLU A 75 -4.23 -16.02 -4.75
C GLU A 75 -4.07 -16.12 -3.22
N GLY A 76 -3.10 -15.39 -2.65
CA GLY A 76 -2.93 -15.23 -1.21
C GLY A 76 -3.73 -14.08 -0.60
N GLY A 77 -4.53 -13.37 -1.41
CA GLY A 77 -5.35 -12.25 -0.98
C GLY A 77 -4.66 -10.90 -1.01
N PHE A 78 -3.61 -10.72 -1.82
CA PHE A 78 -2.85 -9.46 -1.95
C PHE A 78 -2.83 -8.94 -3.38
N TRP A 79 -3.13 -7.65 -3.56
CA TRP A 79 -3.00 -6.95 -4.83
C TRP A 79 -2.12 -5.73 -4.63
N MET A 80 -0.84 -5.87 -4.97
CA MET A 80 0.22 -4.96 -4.57
C MET A 80 1.21 -4.72 -5.68
N ILE A 81 1.85 -3.56 -5.64
CA ILE A 81 3.10 -3.30 -6.34
C ILE A 81 4.23 -3.13 -5.32
N SER A 82 5.46 -3.42 -5.75
CA SER A 82 6.68 -3.28 -4.97
C SER A 82 7.71 -2.44 -5.69
N HIS A 83 8.58 -1.79 -4.91
CA HIS A 83 9.85 -1.25 -5.35
C HIS A 83 10.95 -1.89 -4.52
N TYR A 84 12.02 -2.36 -5.17
CA TYR A 84 13.20 -2.88 -4.50
C TYR A 84 14.45 -2.57 -5.34
N GLU A 85 15.36 -1.77 -4.79
CA GLU A 85 16.67 -1.43 -5.39
C GLU A 85 16.58 -0.94 -6.85
N GLY A 86 15.58 -0.08 -7.16
CA GLY A 86 15.38 0.50 -8.50
C GLY A 86 14.43 -0.30 -9.39
N GLU A 87 14.09 -1.53 -9.01
CA GLU A 87 13.18 -2.38 -9.76
C GLU A 87 11.76 -2.26 -9.23
N TYR A 88 10.80 -2.15 -10.16
CA TYR A 88 9.36 -2.10 -9.85
C TYR A 88 8.69 -3.38 -10.32
N SER A 89 7.73 -3.88 -9.55
CA SER A 89 6.99 -5.10 -9.91
C SER A 89 5.55 -5.05 -9.42
N ALA A 90 4.64 -5.61 -10.21
CA ALA A 90 3.34 -6.05 -9.74
C ALA A 90 3.50 -7.44 -9.14
N MET A 91 2.99 -7.62 -7.92
CA MET A 91 3.16 -8.83 -7.12
C MET A 91 2.21 -9.96 -7.57
N THR A 92 2.17 -10.24 -8.87
CA THR A 92 1.50 -11.40 -9.47
C THR A 92 2.31 -12.68 -9.26
N ARG A 93 1.80 -13.81 -9.75
CA ARG A 93 2.52 -15.09 -9.74
C ARG A 93 2.61 -15.69 -11.14
N PRO A 94 3.80 -15.70 -11.78
CA PRO A 94 5.06 -15.08 -11.34
C PRO A 94 4.96 -13.55 -11.29
N SER A 95 5.89 -12.91 -10.56
CA SER A 95 5.97 -11.44 -10.48
C SER A 95 6.06 -10.82 -11.87
N THR A 96 5.32 -9.74 -12.11
CA THR A 96 5.35 -9.00 -13.38
C THR A 96 6.21 -7.74 -13.23
N PRO A 97 7.35 -7.65 -13.92
CA PRO A 97 8.16 -6.43 -13.92
C PRO A 97 7.38 -5.23 -14.48
N LEU A 98 7.60 -4.05 -13.89
CA LEU A 98 6.98 -2.80 -14.31
C LEU A 98 8.06 -1.86 -14.86
N HIS A 99 7.90 -1.44 -16.11
CA HIS A 99 8.81 -0.50 -16.76
C HIS A 99 8.23 0.91 -16.67
N LEU A 100 8.85 1.74 -15.82
CA LEU A 100 8.40 3.10 -15.54
C LEU A 100 9.35 4.12 -16.16
N GLU A 101 8.80 5.23 -16.64
CA GLU A 101 9.57 6.40 -17.10
C GLU A 101 10.03 7.22 -15.89
N GLY A 102 10.95 6.67 -15.10
CA GLY A 102 11.56 7.30 -13.93
C GLY A 102 11.02 6.81 -12.59
N GLU A 103 11.55 7.41 -11.51
CA GLU A 103 11.24 7.00 -10.14
C GLU A 103 9.88 7.52 -9.66
N LEU A 104 9.17 6.67 -8.92
CA LEU A 104 7.94 7.06 -8.24
C LEU A 104 8.29 7.77 -6.93
N THR A 105 7.90 9.03 -6.80
CA THR A 105 7.94 9.75 -5.51
C THR A 105 6.60 9.67 -4.77
N ARG A 106 5.53 9.37 -5.52
CA ARG A 106 4.17 9.20 -5.02
C ARG A 106 3.40 8.17 -5.84
N VAL A 107 2.57 7.39 -5.17
CA VAL A 107 1.70 6.39 -5.79
C VAL A 107 0.26 6.64 -5.36
N ARG A 108 -0.67 6.66 -6.32
CA ARG A 108 -2.10 6.58 -6.04
C ARG A 108 -2.55 5.13 -6.16
N VAL A 109 -3.17 4.62 -5.11
CA VAL A 109 -3.85 3.33 -5.10
C VAL A 109 -5.34 3.60 -5.23
N HIS A 110 -6.00 2.91 -6.15
CA HIS A 110 -7.44 2.99 -6.36
C HIS A 110 -8.04 1.59 -6.29
N LEU A 111 -9.05 1.43 -5.44
CA LEU A 111 -9.86 0.23 -5.31
C LEU A 111 -11.23 0.53 -5.92
N ASP A 112 -11.57 -0.12 -7.03
CA ASP A 112 -12.96 -0.27 -7.47
C ASP A 112 -13.49 -1.61 -6.97
N TYR A 113 -14.09 -1.61 -5.78
CA TYR A 113 -14.56 -2.85 -5.17
C TYR A 113 -15.65 -3.51 -6.03
N ASP A 114 -16.60 -2.70 -6.49
CA ASP A 114 -17.76 -3.19 -7.24
C ASP A 114 -17.38 -3.57 -8.67
N GLY A 115 -16.39 -2.87 -9.25
CA GLY A 115 -15.82 -3.17 -10.56
C GLY A 115 -14.77 -4.28 -10.56
N GLY A 116 -14.31 -4.73 -9.39
CA GLY A 116 -13.31 -5.79 -9.28
C GLY A 116 -11.90 -5.35 -9.68
N GLU A 117 -11.52 -4.09 -9.45
CA GLU A 117 -10.21 -3.58 -9.86
C GLU A 117 -9.41 -2.98 -8.71
N VAL A 118 -8.09 -3.22 -8.75
CA VAL A 118 -7.10 -2.48 -7.96
C VAL A 118 -6.09 -1.88 -8.92
N SER A 119 -6.10 -0.56 -9.06
CA SER A 119 -5.21 0.15 -9.97
C SER A 119 -4.24 1.07 -9.26
N PHE A 120 -3.07 1.21 -9.87
CA PHE A 120 -1.95 2.01 -9.41
C PHE A 120 -1.63 3.04 -10.48
N SER A 121 -1.41 4.29 -10.07
CA SER A 121 -0.99 5.36 -10.97
C SER A 121 -0.02 6.32 -10.30
N ASN A 122 0.76 7.03 -11.12
CA ASN A 122 1.51 8.19 -10.66
C ASN A 122 0.57 9.41 -10.70
N PRO A 123 0.17 9.97 -9.53
CA PRO A 123 -0.79 11.07 -9.49
C PRO A 123 -0.18 12.42 -9.93
N ILE A 124 1.13 12.51 -10.13
CA ILE A 124 1.82 13.74 -10.55
C ILE A 124 1.83 13.81 -12.08
N SER A 125 2.29 12.76 -12.75
CA SER A 125 2.29 12.65 -14.21
C SER A 125 0.94 12.19 -14.77
N MET A 126 0.01 11.76 -13.91
CA MET A 126 -1.28 11.16 -14.28
C MET A 126 -1.13 9.90 -15.15
N THR A 127 -0.01 9.17 -15.02
CA THR A 127 0.26 7.97 -15.80
C THR A 127 -0.17 6.70 -15.05
N PRO A 128 -0.86 5.75 -15.71
CA PRO A 128 -1.14 4.45 -15.13
C PRO A 128 0.15 3.66 -14.92
N ILE A 129 0.20 2.87 -13.84
CA ILE A 129 1.32 1.99 -13.49
C ILE A 129 0.93 0.54 -13.76
N TYR A 130 -0.14 0.08 -13.12
CA TYR A 130 -0.62 -1.30 -13.24
C TYR A 130 -2.06 -1.42 -12.74
N THR A 131 -2.82 -2.39 -13.27
CA THR A 131 -4.17 -2.71 -12.80
C THR A 131 -4.29 -4.22 -12.62
N PHE A 132 -4.75 -4.63 -11.43
CA PHE A 132 -5.25 -5.97 -11.19
C PHE A 132 -6.76 -5.99 -11.40
N THR A 133 -7.26 -7.11 -11.91
CA THR A 133 -8.70 -7.40 -12.00
C THR A 133 -8.99 -8.70 -11.29
N ASP A 134 -10.01 -8.71 -10.43
CA ASP A 134 -10.42 -9.86 -9.62
C ASP A 134 -11.88 -9.72 -9.16
N PHE A 135 -12.40 -10.71 -8.44
CA PHE A 135 -13.71 -10.65 -7.81
C PHE A 135 -13.58 -10.60 -6.28
N PHE A 136 -13.97 -9.46 -5.69
CA PHE A 136 -13.84 -9.23 -4.25
C PHE A 136 -15.10 -9.67 -3.49
N THR A 137 -14.89 -10.52 -2.49
CA THR A 137 -15.95 -11.08 -1.63
C THR A 137 -15.72 -10.84 -0.15
N ASP A 138 -14.56 -10.29 0.21
CA ASP A 138 -14.15 -10.03 1.57
C ASP A 138 -13.85 -8.54 1.74
N LYS A 139 -13.86 -8.06 2.98
CA LYS A 139 -13.47 -6.69 3.31
C LYS A 139 -12.02 -6.45 2.92
N MET A 140 -11.77 -5.43 2.12
CA MET A 140 -10.46 -5.08 1.58
C MET A 140 -9.85 -3.94 2.38
N TYR A 141 -8.59 -4.09 2.78
CA TYR A 141 -7.88 -3.09 3.57
C TYR A 141 -6.73 -2.47 2.78
N PRO A 142 -6.50 -1.15 2.88
CA PRO A 142 -5.25 -0.54 2.44
C PRO A 142 -4.05 -1.24 3.09
N PHE A 143 -3.03 -1.53 2.30
CA PHE A 143 -1.84 -2.25 2.71
C PHE A 143 -0.58 -1.40 2.53
N PHE A 144 0.29 -1.43 3.54
CA PHE A 144 1.55 -0.70 3.55
C PHE A 144 2.68 -1.56 4.09
N CYS A 145 3.80 -1.60 3.37
CA CYS A 145 5.07 -2.17 3.81
C CYS A 145 6.18 -1.15 3.55
N PRO A 146 6.82 -0.57 4.58
CA PRO A 146 7.88 0.41 4.40
C PRO A 146 9.23 -0.22 3.99
N GLY A 147 9.25 -1.53 3.71
CA GLY A 147 10.47 -2.27 3.37
C GLY A 147 11.35 -2.59 4.58
N ALA A 148 12.39 -3.37 4.34
CA ALA A 148 13.47 -3.59 5.28
C ALA A 148 14.28 -2.29 5.44
N ASN A 149 14.78 -2.03 6.64
CA ASN A 149 15.76 -0.97 6.90
C ASN A 149 16.99 -1.61 7.55
N ILE A 150 17.89 -2.12 6.71
CA ILE A 150 19.10 -2.83 7.13
C ILE A 150 20.23 -1.82 7.19
N ASN A 151 20.86 -1.68 8.36
CA ASN A 151 21.97 -0.74 8.58
C ASN A 151 21.63 0.73 8.21
N GLY A 152 20.35 1.11 8.26
CA GLY A 152 19.93 2.49 7.97
C GLY A 152 19.78 2.82 6.48
N ASN A 153 19.73 1.81 5.58
CA ASN A 153 19.64 2.04 4.13
C ASN A 153 18.26 2.50 3.64
N ASN A 154 17.20 2.39 4.44
CA ASN A 154 15.83 2.74 4.03
C ASN A 154 15.01 3.38 5.18
N PRO A 155 15.51 4.44 5.83
CA PRO A 155 14.96 4.93 7.09
C PRO A 155 13.69 5.79 6.91
N LYS A 156 13.45 6.29 5.69
CA LYS A 156 12.37 7.23 5.40
C LYS A 156 11.00 6.53 5.48
N PRO A 157 9.95 7.26 5.93
CA PRO A 157 8.62 6.70 6.07
C PRO A 157 7.88 6.62 4.74
N LEU A 158 6.93 5.68 4.65
CA LEU A 158 5.77 5.85 3.79
C LEU A 158 4.80 6.82 4.46
N LYS A 159 4.19 7.72 3.68
CA LYS A 159 3.26 8.71 4.22
C LYS A 159 2.01 8.85 3.36
N ILE A 160 0.84 8.70 3.98
CA ILE A 160 -0.44 8.93 3.33
C ILE A 160 -0.64 10.44 3.14
N CYS A 161 -1.01 10.86 1.94
CA CYS A 161 -1.38 12.23 1.63
C CYS A 161 -2.76 12.55 2.20
N PRO A 162 -2.97 13.73 2.81
CA PRO A 162 -4.31 14.20 3.14
C PRO A 162 -5.18 14.32 1.89
N ALA A 163 -6.45 13.91 1.98
CA ALA A 163 -7.41 14.15 0.92
C ALA A 163 -7.61 15.66 0.72
N LYS A 164 -7.57 16.10 -0.55
CA LYS A 164 -7.95 17.48 -0.90
C LYS A 164 -9.47 17.54 -1.03
N VAL A 165 -10.13 18.14 -0.04
CA VAL A 165 -11.57 18.38 -0.07
C VAL A 165 -11.80 19.82 -0.53
N ALA A 166 -12.51 19.99 -1.65
CA ALA A 166 -12.99 21.29 -2.11
C ALA A 166 -14.52 21.32 -1.94
N VAL A 167 -15.03 22.33 -1.27
CA VAL A 167 -16.46 22.58 -1.12
C VAL A 167 -16.80 23.79 -1.98
N TRP A 168 -17.67 23.59 -2.96
CA TRP A 168 -18.17 24.66 -3.80
C TRP A 168 -19.57 25.04 -3.31
N ASN A 169 -19.75 26.29 -2.88
CA ASN A 169 -21.07 26.83 -2.65
C ASN A 169 -21.64 27.33 -3.97
N SER A 170 -22.72 26.71 -4.44
CA SER A 170 -23.44 27.10 -5.67
C SER A 170 -24.25 28.40 -5.52
N ALA A 171 -23.97 29.21 -4.50
CA ALA A 171 -24.68 30.44 -4.21
C ALA A 171 -23.87 31.65 -4.69
N THR A 172 -23.84 31.84 -6.01
CA THR A 172 -23.80 33.14 -6.71
C THR A 172 -23.60 32.87 -8.20
N TRP A 173 -24.69 33.03 -8.96
CA TRP A 173 -24.68 33.37 -10.38
C TRP A 173 -24.70 34.91 -10.48
#